data_AF-A0A4V1S6W6-F1
#
_entry.id   AF-A0A4V1S6W6-F1
#
_cell.length_a   1.000
_cell.length_b   1.000
_cell.length_c   1.000
_cell.angle_alpha   90.00
_cell.angle_beta   90.00
_cell.angle_gamma   90.00
#
_symmetry.space_group_name_H-M   'P 1'
#
loop_
_entity.id
_entity.type
_entity.pdbx_description
1 polymer ?
#
loop_
_entity_poly.entity_id
_entity_poly.type
_entity_poly.pdbx_seq_one_letter_code
_entity_poly.pdbx_strand_id
1 'polypeptide(L)'
;MVPEVLTYVCPYCGCEARVGKPCPGCVKKDKKAKPKKRLWEQDKAHDGLNLPDDEFDYDEFVAREFGKSPHKELGVKWYWWALGVVVLVAMAAGAFLLR
;
A
#
# COMPACT_ATOMS: atom_id res chain seq x y z
N MET A 1 28.01 -24.66 -13.77
CA MET A 1 26.89 -23.85 -14.29
C MET A 1 26.40 -22.98 -13.14
N VAL A 2 26.85 -21.73 -13.08
CA VAL A 2 26.44 -20.76 -12.04
C VAL A 2 25.14 -20.14 -12.54
N PRO A 3 24.05 -20.11 -11.76
CA PRO A 3 22.77 -19.62 -12.24
C PRO A 3 22.93 -18.19 -12.74
N GLU A 4 22.35 -17.96 -13.91
CA GLU A 4 22.14 -16.68 -14.57
C GLU A 4 21.80 -15.64 -13.51
N VAL A 5 22.83 -14.88 -13.18
CA VAL A 5 22.82 -14.02 -12.01
C VAL A 5 21.74 -12.99 -12.26
N LEU A 6 20.75 -12.88 -11.37
CA LEU A 6 19.75 -11.81 -11.40
C LEU A 6 20.47 -10.46 -11.41
N THR A 7 20.74 -9.95 -12.60
CA THR A 7 21.28 -8.62 -12.86
C THR A 7 20.12 -7.71 -13.20
N TYR A 8 20.21 -6.45 -12.80
CA TYR A 8 19.21 -5.44 -13.10
C TYR A 8 19.92 -4.13 -13.46
N VAL A 9 19.25 -3.31 -14.28
CA VAL A 9 19.75 -1.97 -14.60
C VAL A 9 19.46 -1.06 -13.40
N CYS A 10 20.51 -0.47 -12.82
CA CYS A 10 20.36 0.43 -11.68
C CYS A 10 19.57 1.68 -12.10
N PRO A 11 18.45 2.01 -11.45
CA PRO A 11 17.61 3.13 -11.85
C PRO A 11 18.22 4.52 -11.56
N TYR A 12 19.35 4.56 -10.84
CA TYR A 12 20.02 5.80 -10.46
C TYR A 12 21.17 6.16 -11.40
N CYS A 13 22.04 5.21 -11.73
CA CYS A 13 23.22 5.45 -12.57
C CYS A 13 23.17 4.75 -13.94
N GLY A 14 22.18 3.88 -14.19
CA GLY A 14 22.03 3.14 -15.45
C GLY A 14 23.01 1.97 -15.65
N CYS A 15 23.92 1.71 -14.71
CA CYS A 15 24.85 0.57 -14.82
C CYS A 15 24.17 -0.76 -14.44
N GLU A 16 24.63 -1.87 -15.02
CA GLU A 16 24.22 -3.21 -14.58
C GLU A 16 24.70 -3.48 -13.15
N ALA A 17 23.76 -3.85 -12.29
CA ALA A 17 23.98 -4.19 -10.91
C ALA A 17 23.54 -5.63 -10.63
N ARG A 18 24.22 -6.28 -9.70
CA ARG A 18 23.91 -7.64 -9.27
C ARG A 18 22.96 -7.60 -8.07
N VAL A 19 21.86 -8.34 -8.11
CA VAL A 19 20.95 -8.47 -6.96
C VAL A 19 21.76 -8.97 -5.75
N GLY A 20 21.55 -8.33 -4.59
CA GLY A 20 22.27 -8.63 -3.35
C GLY A 20 23.66 -8.01 -3.21
N LYS A 21 24.18 -7.30 -4.23
CA LYS A 21 25.40 -6.48 -4.09
C LYS A 21 25.11 -5.00 -4.33
N PRO A 22 25.81 -4.09 -3.63
CA PRO A 22 25.74 -2.66 -3.92
C PRO A 22 26.10 -2.35 -5.38
N CYS A 23 25.40 -1.40 -6.01
CA CYS A 23 25.64 -1.04 -7.41
C CYS A 23 27.08 -0.47 -7.60
N PRO A 24 27.90 -1.04 -8.50
CA PRO A 24 29.29 -0.62 -8.67
C PRO A 24 29.44 0.84 -9.15
N GLY A 25 28.44 1.36 -9.89
CA GLY A 25 28.43 2.73 -10.37
C GLY A 25 28.07 3.78 -9.30
N CYS A 26 27.27 3.41 -8.31
CA CYS A 26 26.85 4.32 -7.22
C CYS A 26 27.84 4.32 -6.05
N VAL A 27 28.49 3.19 -5.79
CA VAL A 27 29.37 2.99 -4.61
C VAL A 27 30.70 3.73 -4.73
N LYS A 28 31.13 4.11 -5.93
CA LYS A 28 32.44 4.75 -6.18
C LYS A 28 32.39 6.24 -6.49
N LYS A 29 31.26 6.93 -6.30
CA LYS A 29 31.17 8.38 -6.54
C LYS A 29 30.73 9.12 -5.29
N ASP A 30 31.69 9.83 -4.68
CA ASP A 30 31.38 11.01 -3.89
C ASP A 30 30.52 11.93 -4.75
N LYS A 31 29.26 12.10 -4.34
CA LYS A 31 28.27 13.09 -4.78
C LYS A 31 28.56 13.73 -6.15
N LYS A 32 27.99 13.24 -7.26
CA LYS A 32 27.34 13.96 -8.41
C LYS A 32 26.85 12.89 -9.42
N ALA A 33 25.73 12.99 -10.12
CA ALA A 33 24.73 14.02 -10.29
C ALA A 33 23.34 13.42 -10.02
N LYS A 34 22.37 14.24 -9.60
CA LYS A 34 20.97 13.79 -9.58
C LYS A 34 20.62 13.30 -11.01
N PRO A 35 20.10 12.08 -11.20
CA PRO A 35 19.56 11.72 -12.50
C PRO A 35 18.49 12.77 -12.87
N LYS A 36 18.58 13.33 -14.08
CA LYS A 36 17.65 14.36 -14.57
C LYS A 36 16.20 13.84 -14.62
N LYS A 37 16.02 12.52 -14.59
CA LYS A 37 14.75 11.80 -14.54
C LYS A 37 15.03 10.37 -14.09
N ARG A 38 14.28 9.83 -13.14
CA ARG A 38 14.41 8.43 -12.73
C ARG A 38 13.88 7.52 -13.84
N LEU A 39 14.37 6.28 -13.94
CA LEU A 39 13.89 5.36 -15.00
C LEU A 39 12.38 5.08 -14.96
N TRP A 40 11.74 5.22 -13.79
CA TRP A 40 10.30 5.07 -13.63
C TRP A 40 9.52 6.39 -13.77
N GLU A 41 10.21 7.53 -13.89
CA GLU A 41 9.57 8.81 -14.19
C GLU A 41 9.33 8.86 -15.70
N GLN A 42 8.06 8.97 -16.11
CA GLN A 42 7.66 9.15 -17.51
C GLN A 42 7.69 10.63 -17.87
N ASP A 43 7.72 10.95 -19.17
CA ASP A 43 7.75 12.36 -19.58
C ASP A 43 6.38 12.94 -19.27
N LYS A 44 6.33 14.20 -18.81
CA LYS A 44 5.06 14.88 -18.47
C LYS A 44 4.05 14.91 -19.63
N ALA A 45 4.52 14.71 -20.86
CA ALA A 45 3.69 14.52 -22.05
C ALA A 45 2.80 13.26 -21.98
N HIS A 46 3.17 12.26 -21.18
CA HIS A 46 2.41 11.05 -20.87
C HIS A 46 1.86 11.03 -19.43
N ASP A 47 2.24 11.98 -18.57
CA ASP A 47 1.61 12.21 -17.26
C ASP A 47 0.22 12.86 -17.39
N GLY A 48 -0.13 13.35 -18.59
CA GLY A 48 -1.51 13.58 -18.95
C GLY A 48 -2.23 12.25 -18.97
N LEU A 49 -2.66 11.77 -17.80
CA LEU A 49 -3.82 10.91 -17.73
C LEU A 49 -4.86 11.66 -18.56
N ASN A 50 -5.24 11.12 -19.72
CA ASN A 50 -6.31 11.65 -20.56
C ASN A 50 -7.67 11.43 -19.86
N LEU A 51 -7.65 11.55 -18.54
CA LEU A 51 -8.76 11.67 -17.66
C LEU A 51 -9.38 13.03 -17.99
N PRO A 52 -10.70 13.07 -18.17
CA PRO A 52 -11.41 14.33 -18.24
C PRO A 52 -10.98 15.25 -17.08
N ASP A 53 -10.91 16.56 -17.32
CA ASP A 53 -10.73 17.56 -16.26
C ASP A 53 -11.94 17.63 -15.29
N ASP A 54 -12.98 16.84 -15.57
CA ASP A 54 -14.14 16.67 -14.71
C ASP A 54 -13.77 15.94 -13.41
N GLU A 55 -14.30 16.42 -12.28
CA GLU A 55 -14.11 15.80 -10.97
C GLU A 55 -14.66 14.37 -11.03
N PHE A 56 -13.77 13.38 -10.94
CA PHE A 56 -14.14 11.96 -11.02
C PHE A 56 -15.12 11.60 -9.90
N ASP A 57 -16.39 11.36 -10.24
CA ASP A 57 -17.41 10.91 -9.30
C ASP A 57 -17.18 9.42 -8.98
N TYR A 58 -16.46 9.19 -7.88
CA TYR A 58 -16.19 7.86 -7.35
C TYR A 58 -17.48 7.10 -7.01
N ASP A 59 -18.51 7.79 -6.51
CA ASP A 59 -19.77 7.17 -6.10
C ASP A 59 -20.59 6.74 -7.34
N GLU A 60 -20.63 7.55 -8.39
CA GLU A 60 -21.25 7.19 -9.68
C GLU A 60 -20.53 6.00 -10.33
N PHE A 61 -19.19 6.04 -10.39
CA PHE A 61 -18.40 4.95 -10.94
C PHE A 61 -18.65 3.64 -10.18
N VAL A 62 -18.61 3.68 -8.85
CA VAL A 62 -18.87 2.50 -8.02
C VAL A 62 -20.29 1.98 -8.25
N ALA A 63 -21.28 2.87 -8.28
CA ALA A 63 -22.67 2.49 -8.52
C ALA A 63 -22.89 1.88 -9.92
N ARG A 64 -22.18 2.36 -10.95
CA ARG A 64 -22.26 1.89 -12.32
C ARG A 64 -21.56 0.55 -12.54
N GLU A 65 -20.34 0.39 -12.04
CA GLU A 65 -19.51 -0.79 -12.28
C GLU A 65 -19.79 -1.93 -11.29
N PHE A 66 -20.05 -1.59 -10.02
CA PHE A 66 -20.21 -2.57 -8.93
C PHE A 66 -21.66 -2.66 -8.42
N GLY A 67 -22.53 -1.76 -8.88
CA GLY A 67 -23.94 -1.71 -8.48
C GLY A 67 -24.17 -0.97 -7.16
N LYS A 68 -25.44 -0.68 -6.86
CA LYS A 68 -25.88 0.07 -5.68
C LYS A 68 -26.02 -0.79 -4.42
N SER A 69 -25.41 -1.97 -4.38
CA SER A 69 -25.52 -2.84 -3.20
C SER A 69 -24.80 -2.13 -2.05
N PRO A 70 -25.52 -1.59 -1.04
CA PRO A 70 -24.82 -0.97 0.08
C PRO A 70 -23.91 -2.02 0.70
N HIS A 71 -22.70 -1.63 1.09
CA HIS A 71 -21.88 -2.48 1.94
C HIS A 71 -22.76 -2.93 3.09
N LYS A 72 -22.98 -4.23 3.20
CA LYS A 72 -23.83 -4.79 4.25
C LYS A 72 -23.24 -4.31 5.56
N GLU A 73 -23.92 -3.41 6.25
CA GLU A 73 -23.46 -2.90 7.53
C GLU A 73 -23.25 -4.12 8.42
N LEU A 74 -21.98 -4.43 8.73
CA LEU A 74 -21.60 -5.48 9.64
C LEU A 74 -21.83 -4.95 11.06
N GLY A 75 -23.08 -4.60 11.35
CA GLY A 75 -23.52 -4.20 12.67
C GLY A 75 -23.37 -5.38 13.62
N VAL A 76 -22.69 -5.14 14.75
CA VAL A 76 -22.63 -6.11 15.84
C VAL A 76 -24.05 -6.30 16.38
N LYS A 77 -24.60 -7.50 16.20
CA LYS A 77 -25.95 -7.83 16.67
C LYS A 77 -26.07 -7.58 18.18
N TRP A 78 -27.23 -7.11 18.64
CA TRP A 78 -27.49 -6.71 20.03
C TRP A 78 -27.10 -7.78 21.08
N TYR A 79 -27.21 -9.06 20.75
CA TYR A 79 -26.85 -10.14 21.68
C TYR A 79 -25.35 -10.22 21.97
N TRP A 80 -24.49 -9.78 21.04
CA TRP A 80 -23.05 -9.70 21.28
C TRP A 80 -22.72 -8.58 22.26
N TRP A 81 -23.47 -7.47 22.23
CA TRP A 81 -23.40 -6.45 23.27
C TRP A 81 -23.84 -7.01 24.63
N ALA A 82 -24.95 -7.75 24.67
CA ALA A 82 -25.42 -8.39 25.90
C ALA A 82 -24.39 -9.37 26.49
N LEU A 83 -23.77 -10.21 25.64
CA LEU A 83 -22.70 -11.11 26.06
C LEU A 83 -21.49 -10.35 26.63
N GLY A 84 -21.07 -9.27 25.98
CA GLY A 84 -19.98 -8.42 26.47
C GLY A 84 -20.26 -7.83 27.85
N VAL A 85 -21.49 -7.37 28.09
CA VAL A 85 -21.92 -6.86 29.40
C VAL A 85 -21.90 -7.96 30.46
N VAL A 86 -22.41 -9.16 30.15
CA VAL A 86 -22.41 -10.30 31.09
C VAL A 86 -20.99 -10.69 31.49
N VAL A 87 -20.07 -10.77 30.51
CA VAL A 87 -18.67 -11.10 30.77
C VAL A 87 -18.01 -10.04 31.65
N LEU A 88 -18.25 -8.76 31.38
CA LEU A 88 -17.70 -7.65 32.17
C LEU A 88 -18.19 -7.70 33.63
N VAL A 89 -19.49 -7.94 33.85
CA VAL A 89 -20.06 -8.10 35.19
C VAL A 89 -19.46 -9.31 35.91
N ALA A 90 -19.29 -10.44 35.22
CA ALA A 90 -18.68 -11.63 35.81
C ALA A 90 -17.21 -11.38 36.22
N MET A 91 -16.45 -10.65 35.40
CA MET A 91 -15.07 -10.27 35.74
C MET A 91 -15.02 -9.33 36.95
N ALA A 92 -15.90 -8.33 37.00
CA ALA A 92 -15.96 -7.39 38.12
C ALA A 92 -16.38 -8.10 39.43
N ALA A 93 -17.38 -8.97 39.35
CA ALA A 93 -17.83 -9.79 40.48
C ALA A 93 -16.71 -10.74 40.95
N GLY A 94 -16.04 -11.42 40.02
CA GLY A 94 -14.89 -12.26 40.35
C GLY A 94 -13.77 -11.46 41.03
N ALA A 95 -13.39 -10.32 40.46
CA ALA A 95 -12.36 -9.45 41.06
C ALA A 95 -12.74 -8.95 42.46
N PHE A 96 -14.03 -8.70 42.72
CA PHE A 96 -14.52 -8.32 44.04
C PHE A 96 -14.55 -9.49 45.04
N LEU A 97 -14.87 -10.70 44.57
CA LEU A 97 -14.94 -11.91 45.41
C LEU A 97 -13.56 -12.53 45.70
N LEU A 98 -12.56 -12.28 44.86
CA LEU A 98 -11.16 -12.70 45.02
C LEU A 98 -10.29 -11.63 45.71
N ARG A 99 -10.86 -10.48 46.06
CA ARG A 99 -10.23 -9.40 46.83
C ARG A 99 -10.32 -9.68 48.32
#